data_AF-A0A829YQH7-F1
#
_entry.id   AF-A0A829YQH7-F1
#
_cell.length_a   1.000
_cell.length_b   1.000
_cell.length_c   1.000
_cell.angle_alpha   90.00
_cell.angle_beta   90.00
_cell.angle_gamma   90.00
#
_symmetry.space_group_name_H-M   'P 1'
#
loop_
_entity.id
_entity.type
_entity.pdbx_description
1 polymer ?
#
loop_
_entity_poly.entity_id
_entity_poly.type
_entity_poly.pdbx_seq_one_letter_code
_entity_poly.pdbx_strand_id
1 'polypeptide(L)' 'MDGMTDIAEAHATALVLRATAKAVRGERGPLMFRLNRAADILDGMAALAVRCLERIKQLEEELRQFRAGGK' A
#
# COMPACT_ATOMS: atom_id res chain seq x y z
N MET A 1 2.38 -15.38 5.28
CA MET A 1 1.67 -14.45 4.37
C MET A 1 2.73 -13.71 3.60
N ASP A 2 2.61 -13.69 2.27
CA ASP A 2 3.55 -12.98 1.39
C ASP A 2 3.23 -11.49 1.44
N GLY A 3 4.19 -10.65 1.85
CA GLY A 3 3.97 -9.21 2.03
C GLY A 3 3.49 -8.50 0.75
N MET A 4 3.78 -9.05 -0.44
CA MET A 4 3.23 -8.53 -1.69
C MET A 4 1.73 -8.82 -1.84
N THR A 5 1.28 -9.97 -1.34
CA THR A 5 -0.14 -10.35 -1.31
C THR A 5 -0.92 -9.40 -0.38
N ASP A 6 -0.39 -9.10 0.79
CA ASP A 6 -1.03 -8.19 1.76
C ASP A 6 -1.14 -6.75 1.21
N ILE A 7 -0.12 -6.28 0.47
CA ILE A 7 -0.13 -4.98 -0.22
C ILE A 7 -1.21 -4.95 -1.31
N ALA A 8 -1.32 -6.02 -2.09
CA ALA A 8 -2.33 -6.12 -3.14
C ALA A 8 -3.75 -6.13 -2.55
N GLU A 9 -3.95 -6.82 -1.43
CA GLU A 9 -5.22 -6.83 -0.70
C GLU A 9 -5.58 -5.45 -0.14
N ALA A 10 -4.62 -4.71 0.43
CA ALA A 10 -4.83 -3.35 0.90
C ALA A 10 -5.29 -2.40 -0.23
N HIS A 11 -4.65 -2.47 -1.39
CA HIS A 11 -5.02 -1.69 -2.57
C HIS A 11 -6.41 -2.10 -3.12
N ALA A 12 -6.69 -3.41 -3.21
CA ALA A 12 -8.01 -3.89 -3.62
C ALA A 12 -9.11 -3.40 -2.67
N THR A 13 -8.84 -3.40 -1.36
CA THR A 13 -9.76 -2.87 -0.35
C THR A 13 -9.99 -1.37 -0.52
N ALA A 14 -8.94 -0.58 -0.78
CA ALA A 14 -9.06 0.84 -1.07
C ALA A 14 -9.95 1.11 -2.30
N LEU A 15 -9.81 0.32 -3.37
CA LEU A 15 -10.66 0.42 -4.56
C LEU A 15 -12.14 0.14 -4.25
N VAL A 16 -12.42 -0.91 -3.47
CA VAL A 16 -13.79 -1.25 -3.04
C VAL A 16 -14.39 -0.12 -2.21
N LEU A 17 -13.63 0.48 -1.30
CA LEU A 17 -14.10 1.60 -0.48
C LEU A 17 -14.44 2.83 -1.33
N ARG A 18 -13.61 3.18 -2.32
CA ARG A 18 -13.88 4.27 -3.27
C ARG A 18 -15.12 3.98 -4.13
N ALA A 19 -15.28 2.75 -4.60
CA ALA A 19 -16.46 2.34 -5.35
C ALA A 19 -17.73 2.44 -4.49
N THR A 20 -17.65 2.01 -3.23
CA THR A 20 -18.73 2.11 -2.25
C THR A 20 -19.08 3.57 -1.97
N ALA A 21 -18.08 4.43 -1.77
CA ALA A 21 -18.28 5.87 -1.58
C ALA A 21 -19.00 6.51 -2.78
N LYS A 22 -18.68 6.09 -4.02
CA LYS A 22 -19.36 6.53 -5.24
C LYS A 22 -20.79 5.99 -5.36
N ALA A 23 -21.06 4.79 -4.86
CA ALA A 23 -22.37 4.17 -4.89
C ALA A 23 -23.34 4.77 -3.85
N VAL A 24 -22.82 5.28 -2.73
CA VAL A 24 -23.59 6.03 -1.72
C VAL A 24 -23.83 7.46 -2.23
N ARG A 25 -24.56 7.61 -3.34
CA ARG A 25 -25.11 8.90 -3.80
C ARG A 25 -26.41 9.18 -3.06
N GLY A 26 -26.39 10.17 -2.17
CA GLY A 26 -27.57 10.68 -1.45
C GLY A 26 -27.31 10.83 0.05
N GLU A 27 -27.41 12.07 0.55
CA GLU A 27 -27.53 12.51 1.96
C GLU A 27 -26.48 12.06 3.00
N ARG A 28 -25.61 11.09 2.70
CA ARG A 28 -24.61 10.54 3.63
C ARG A 28 -23.20 11.08 3.39
N GLY A 29 -23.07 12.40 3.31
CA GLY A 29 -21.78 13.09 3.19
C GLY A 29 -20.71 12.60 4.18
N PRO A 30 -21.04 12.40 5.48
CA PRO A 30 -20.08 11.87 6.45
C PRO A 30 -19.58 10.45 6.16
N LEU A 31 -20.45 9.56 5.66
CA LEU A 31 -20.06 8.19 5.32
C LEU A 31 -19.16 8.17 4.09
N MET A 32 -19.52 8.92 3.04
CA MET A 32 -18.71 9.05 1.83
C MET A 32 -17.31 9.58 2.16
N PHE A 33 -17.21 10.62 3.00
CA PHE A 33 -15.92 11.13 3.48
C PHE A 33 -15.09 10.06 4.20
N ARG A 34 -15.71 9.32 5.13
CA ARG A 34 -15.01 8.26 5.89
C ARG A 34 -14.51 7.13 4.99
N LEU A 35 -15.30 6.72 4.00
CA LEU A 35 -14.91 5.67 3.05
C LEU A 35 -13.74 6.10 2.17
N ASN A 36 -13.79 7.33 1.64
CA ASN A 36 -12.67 7.88 0.85
C ASN A 36 -11.41 8.03 1.72
N ARG A 37 -11.54 8.56 2.94
CA ARG A 37 -10.42 8.70 3.87
C ARG A 37 -9.80 7.34 4.23
N ALA A 38 -10.61 6.31 4.45
CA ALA A 38 -10.11 4.97 4.71
C ALA A 38 -9.36 4.39 3.49
N ALA A 39 -9.87 4.62 2.29
CA ALA A 39 -9.19 4.23 1.06
C ALA A 39 -7.82 4.91 0.91
N ASP A 40 -7.75 6.24 1.13
CA ASP A 40 -6.50 6.99 1.02
C ASP A 40 -5.45 6.54 2.04
N ILE A 41 -5.87 6.16 3.26
CA ILE A 41 -4.97 5.60 4.27
C ILE A 41 -4.41 4.26 3.81
N LEU A 42 -5.26 3.36 3.30
CA LEU A 42 -4.82 2.05 2.82
C LEU A 42 -3.85 2.17 1.63
N ASP A 43 -4.14 3.05 0.67
CA ASP A 43 -3.23 3.33 -0.45
C ASP A 43 -1.90 3.90 0.05
N GLY A 44 -1.93 4.78 1.06
CA GLY A 44 -0.72 5.31 1.69
C GLY A 44 0.13 4.23 2.39
N MET A 45 -0.52 3.31 3.10
CA MET A 45 0.16 2.17 3.74
C MET A 45 0.77 1.23 2.71
N ALA A 46 0.03 0.89 1.65
CA ALA A 46 0.52 0.06 0.55
C ALA A 46 1.73 0.70 -0.13
N ALA A 47 1.67 2.00 -0.44
CA ALA A 47 2.78 2.73 -1.06
C ALA A 47 4.03 2.77 -0.17
N LEU A 48 3.87 2.96 1.14
CA LEU A 48 4.98 2.92 2.09
C LEU A 48 5.61 1.53 2.15
N ALA A 49 4.78 0.48 2.20
CA ALA A 49 5.25 -0.90 2.25
C ALA A 49 6.05 -1.29 0.99
N VAL A 50 5.59 -0.89 -0.20
CA VAL A 50 6.33 -1.10 -1.46
C VAL A 50 7.70 -0.45 -1.40
N ARG A 51 7.79 0.82 -0.98
CA ARG A 51 9.07 1.54 -0.85
C ARG A 51 10.03 0.86 0.13
N CYS A 52 9.51 0.38 1.26
CA CYS A 52 10.31 -0.36 2.23
C CYS A 52 10.87 -1.65 1.63
N LEU A 53 10.05 -2.42 0.91
CA LEU A 53 10.49 -3.66 0.25
C LEU A 53 11.54 -3.38 -0.83
N GLU A 54 11.37 -2.33 -1.63
CA GLU A 54 12.37 -1.91 -2.62
C GLU A 54 13.68 -1.52 -1.94
N ARG A 55 13.63 -0.77 -0.83
CA ARG A 55 14.83 -0.39 -0.08
C ARG A 55 15.54 -1.59 0.54
N ILE A 56 14.79 -2.57 1.06
CA ILE A 56 15.37 -3.83 1.56
C ILE A 56 16.12 -4.55 0.44
N LYS A 57 15.50 -4.72 -0.74
CA LYS A 57 16.15 -5.36 -1.90
C LYS A 57 17.44 -4.65 -2.31
N GLN A 58 17.43 -3.31 -2.34
CA GLN A 58 18.63 -2.52 -2.63
C GLN A 58 19.73 -2.77 -1.59
N LEU A 59 19.39 -2.73 -0.30
CA LEU A 59 20.34 -2.98 0.78
C LEU A 59 20.92 -4.40 0.73
N GLU A 60 20.09 -5.40 0.40
CA GLU A 60 20.54 -6.78 0.21
C GLU A 60 21.51 -6.92 -0.98
N GLU A 61 21.33 -6.12 -2.03
CA GLU A 61 22.25 -6.08 -3.17
C GLU A 61 23.56 -5.35 -2.83
N GLU A 62 23.49 -4.17 -2.20
CA GLU A 62 24.65 -3.44 -1.68
C GLU A 62 25.50 -4.33 -0.74
N LEU A 63 24.86 -5.06 0.17
CA LEU A 63 25.53 -6.01 1.07
C LEU A 63 26.20 -7.17 0.32
N ARG A 64 25.56 -7.71 -0.72
CA ARG A 64 26.16 -8.77 -1.55
C ARG A 64 27.38 -8.26 -2.31
N GLN A 65 27.30 -7.06 -2.89
CA GLN A 65 28.43 -6.43 -3.58
C GLN A 65 29.59 -6.13 -2.63
N PHE A 66 29.31 -5.58 -1.44
CA PHE A 66 30.32 -5.33 -0.43
C PHE A 66 31.06 -6.62 -0.01
N ARG A 67 30.31 -7.70 0.24
CA ARG A 67 30.89 -9.01 0.55
C ARG A 67 31.72 -9.61 -0.59
N ALA A 68 31.34 -9.34 -1.84
CA ALA A 68 32.08 -9.82 -3.02
C ALA A 68 33.35 -9.00 -3.32
N GLY A 69 33.35 -7.69 -3.00
CA GLY A 69 34.47 -6.77 -3.21
C GLY A 69 35.47 -6.68 -2.05
N GLY A 70 35.20 -7.31 -0.91
CA GLY A 70 36.09 -7.34 0.26
C GLY A 70 37.26 -8.32 0.18
N LYS A 71 37.97 -8.37 -0.96
CA LYS A 71 39.25 -9.07 -1.13
C LYS A 71 40.40 -8.10 -1.29
#